data_AF-A0A6C8BT98-F1
#
_entry.id   AF-A0A6C8BT98-F1
#
_cell.length_a   1.000
_cell.length_b   1.000
_cell.length_c   1.000
_cell.angle_alpha   90.00
_cell.angle_beta   90.00
_cell.angle_gamma   90.00
#
_symmetry.space_group_name_H-M   'P 1'
#
loop_
_entity.id
_entity.type
_entity.pdbx_description
1 polymer ?
#
loop_
_entity_poly.entity_id
_entity_poly.type
_entity_poly.pdbx_seq_one_letter_code
_entity_poly.pdbx_strand_id
1 'polypeptide(L)'
;YKYFQEEDIENIKNLLNQFHFSYGEINNDNALFLANSLVKHVENLKMQNKLDHNFKLNFTSTFIPPNGDYQNFGIMAAIDHINALKDLVKCFPKFADLPKIYGGGSYGGYLSLLIAKIAPWYVDGVIDNSGSALPPLNYILGREMEHSYGDYYEDFPHNRIIFFLKTHWT
;
A
#
# COMPACT_ATOMS: atom_id res chain seq x y z
N TYR A 1 5.17 -12.69 13.46
CA TYR A 1 4.10 -12.26 14.38
C TYR A 1 2.95 -11.78 13.49
N LYS A 2 1.77 -12.42 13.54
CA LYS A 2 0.61 -11.98 12.75
C LYS A 2 -0.18 -11.03 13.65
N TYR A 3 -0.20 -9.75 13.32
CA TYR A 3 -0.86 -8.70 14.08
C TYR A 3 -1.80 -7.96 13.14
N PHE A 4 -3.07 -7.93 13.48
CA PHE A 4 -4.10 -7.11 12.86
C PHE A 4 -4.09 -5.72 13.49
N GLN A 5 -4.13 -4.70 12.64
CA GLN A 5 -4.34 -3.33 13.09
C GLN A 5 -5.81 -3.11 13.48
N GLU A 6 -6.09 -2.00 14.15
CA GLU A 6 -7.45 -1.67 14.60
C GLU A 6 -8.45 -1.64 13.43
N GLU A 7 -8.03 -1.12 12.28
CA GLU A 7 -8.83 -1.07 11.05
C GLU A 7 -9.13 -2.47 10.50
N ASP A 8 -8.19 -3.41 10.65
CA ASP A 8 -8.38 -4.80 10.23
C ASP A 8 -9.37 -5.52 11.16
N ILE A 9 -9.26 -5.26 12.47
CA ILE A 9 -10.21 -5.76 13.46
C ILE A 9 -11.62 -5.20 13.19
N GLU A 10 -11.72 -3.90 12.89
CA GLU A 10 -12.98 -3.24 12.59
C GLU A 10 -13.60 -3.74 11.28
N ASN A 11 -12.79 -3.98 10.25
CA ASN A 11 -13.23 -4.64 9.02
C ASN A 11 -13.84 -6.04 9.32
N ILE A 12 -13.18 -6.85 10.16
CA ILE A 12 -13.70 -8.16 10.54
C ILE A 12 -15.02 -8.03 11.31
N LYS A 13 -15.13 -7.10 12.28
CA LYS A 13 -16.39 -6.85 13.01
C LYS A 13 -17.53 -6.49 12.07
N ASN A 14 -17.29 -5.58 11.12
CA ASN A 14 -18.31 -5.16 10.16
C ASN A 14 -18.81 -6.33 9.33
N LEU A 15 -17.91 -7.21 8.88
CA LEU A 15 -18.28 -8.43 8.16
C LEU A 15 -19.04 -9.43 9.05
N LEU A 16 -18.61 -9.63 10.31
CA LEU A 16 -19.34 -10.51 11.24
C LEU A 16 -20.77 -10.01 11.49
N ASN A 17 -20.93 -8.69 11.69
CA ASN A 17 -22.23 -8.04 11.89
C ASN A 17 -23.13 -8.15 10.65
N GLN A 18 -22.57 -7.95 9.46
CA GLN A 18 -23.29 -8.07 8.19
C GLN A 18 -23.94 -9.45 8.01
N PHE A 19 -23.27 -10.50 8.49
CA PHE A 19 -23.76 -11.88 8.42
C PHE A 19 -24.53 -12.33 9.66
N HIS A 20 -24.81 -11.42 10.60
CA HIS A 20 -25.41 -11.74 11.89
C HIS A 20 -24.70 -12.90 12.61
N PHE A 21 -23.38 -13.00 12.42
CA PHE A 21 -22.56 -14.03 13.02
C PHE A 21 -22.39 -13.70 14.50
N SER A 22 -22.64 -14.64 15.40
CA SER A 22 -22.48 -14.41 16.84
C SER A 22 -21.00 -14.49 17.24
N TYR A 23 -20.51 -13.46 17.91
CA TYR A 23 -19.15 -13.40 18.46
C TYR A 23 -19.15 -12.65 19.78
N GLY A 24 -18.19 -12.97 20.66
CA GLY A 24 -17.91 -12.20 21.87
C GLY A 24 -17.06 -10.97 21.56
N GLU A 25 -16.17 -10.59 22.46
CA GLU A 25 -15.16 -9.58 22.14
C GLU A 25 -14.18 -10.09 21.07
N ILE A 26 -13.75 -9.20 20.19
CA ILE A 26 -12.74 -9.47 19.17
C ILE A 26 -11.46 -8.68 19.47
N ASN A 27 -10.33 -9.36 19.35
CA ASN A 27 -9.00 -8.82 19.51
C ASN A 27 -8.01 -9.56 18.61
N ASN A 28 -6.75 -9.18 18.69
CA ASN A 28 -5.68 -9.76 17.88
C ASN A 28 -5.51 -11.28 18.05
N ASP A 29 -5.77 -11.81 19.24
CA ASP A 29 -5.59 -13.24 19.54
C ASP A 29 -6.66 -14.12 18.88
N ASN A 30 -7.88 -13.59 18.69
CA ASN A 30 -9.01 -14.36 18.17
C ASN A 30 -9.49 -13.94 16.77
N ALA A 31 -9.06 -12.80 16.24
CA ALA A 31 -9.54 -12.26 14.97
C ALA A 31 -9.36 -13.23 13.79
N LEU A 32 -8.19 -13.87 13.67
CA LEU A 32 -7.95 -14.85 12.60
C LEU A 32 -8.92 -16.04 12.68
N PHE A 33 -9.20 -16.51 13.90
CA PHE A 33 -10.12 -17.62 14.11
C PHE A 33 -11.55 -17.23 13.75
N LEU A 34 -12.00 -16.03 14.14
CA LEU A 34 -13.32 -15.51 13.80
C LEU A 34 -13.48 -15.30 12.28
N ALA A 35 -12.48 -14.71 11.62
CA ALA A 35 -12.48 -14.54 10.17
C ALA A 35 -12.61 -15.88 9.44
N ASN A 36 -11.81 -16.89 9.83
CA ASN A 36 -11.90 -18.24 9.25
C ASN A 36 -13.25 -18.92 9.54
N SER A 37 -13.85 -18.66 10.70
CA SER A 37 -15.17 -19.19 11.05
C SER A 37 -16.28 -18.57 10.20
N LEU A 38 -16.18 -17.26 9.93
CA LEU A 38 -17.07 -16.55 9.02
C LEU A 38 -16.95 -17.05 7.58
N VAL A 39 -15.72 -17.35 7.11
CA VAL A 39 -15.49 -17.95 5.78
C VAL A 39 -16.25 -19.28 5.65
N LYS A 40 -16.14 -20.17 6.63
CA LYS A 40 -16.87 -21.45 6.66
C LYS A 40 -18.40 -21.23 6.71
N HIS A 41 -18.86 -20.21 7.41
CA HIS A 41 -20.27 -19.86 7.44
C HIS A 41 -20.78 -19.42 6.06
N VAL A 42 -20.03 -18.56 5.37
CA VAL A 42 -20.32 -18.14 3.99
C VAL A 42 -20.33 -19.31 3.02
N GLU A 43 -19.36 -20.22 3.12
CA GLU A 43 -19.33 -21.46 2.36
C GLU A 43 -20.61 -22.29 2.56
N ASN A 44 -21.06 -22.47 3.80
CA ASN A 44 -22.30 -23.17 4.12
C ASN A 44 -23.54 -22.48 3.54
N LEU A 45 -23.61 -21.14 3.57
CA LEU A 45 -24.72 -20.39 2.97
C LEU A 45 -24.78 -20.57 1.46
N LYS A 46 -23.63 -20.60 0.78
CA LYS A 46 -23.55 -20.90 -0.67
C LYS A 46 -24.01 -22.31 -0.99
N MET A 47 -23.58 -23.31 -0.22
CA MET A 47 -24.03 -24.70 -0.40
C MET A 47 -25.56 -24.84 -0.22
N GLN A 48 -26.16 -24.00 0.61
CA GLN A 48 -27.62 -23.93 0.80
C GLN A 48 -28.33 -23.07 -0.26
N ASN A 49 -27.63 -22.55 -1.26
CA ASN A 49 -28.12 -21.59 -2.25
C ASN A 49 -28.75 -20.32 -1.63
N LYS A 50 -28.31 -19.93 -0.42
CA LYS A 50 -28.75 -18.70 0.27
C LYS A 50 -27.88 -17.49 -0.05
N LEU A 51 -26.77 -17.70 -0.74
CA LEU A 51 -25.81 -16.67 -1.11
C LEU A 51 -25.28 -16.97 -2.51
N ASP A 52 -24.96 -15.93 -3.27
CA ASP A 52 -24.37 -16.07 -4.60
C ASP A 52 -23.06 -16.87 -4.53
N HIS A 53 -22.90 -17.84 -5.43
CA HIS A 53 -21.71 -18.70 -5.50
C HIS A 53 -20.42 -17.90 -5.74
N ASN A 54 -20.50 -16.77 -6.44
CA ASN A 54 -19.39 -15.85 -6.72
C ASN A 54 -19.12 -14.83 -5.61
N PHE A 55 -20.00 -14.72 -4.60
CA PHE A 55 -19.80 -13.79 -3.48
C PHE A 55 -18.47 -14.06 -2.76
N LYS A 56 -17.72 -13.01 -2.38
CA LYS A 56 -16.52 -13.17 -1.54
C LYS A 56 -16.53 -12.15 -0.42
N LEU A 57 -16.13 -12.59 0.78
CA LEU A 57 -15.80 -11.68 1.88
C LEU A 57 -14.53 -10.90 1.52
N ASN A 58 -14.50 -9.59 1.72
CA ASN A 58 -13.31 -8.77 1.53
C ASN A 58 -12.71 -8.40 2.88
N PHE A 59 -11.77 -9.20 3.35
CA PHE A 59 -10.99 -8.90 4.53
C PHE A 59 -9.86 -7.93 4.22
N THR A 60 -9.43 -7.16 5.21
CA THR A 60 -8.18 -6.39 5.12
C THR A 60 -7.11 -6.92 6.07
N SER A 61 -5.84 -6.68 5.73
CA SER A 61 -4.70 -6.98 6.59
C SER A 61 -3.58 -5.97 6.38
N THR A 62 -2.92 -5.54 7.45
CA THR A 62 -1.83 -4.57 7.39
C THR A 62 -0.46 -5.23 7.57
N PHE A 63 0.46 -4.97 6.64
CA PHE A 63 1.87 -5.26 6.80
C PHE A 63 2.56 -4.15 7.58
N ILE A 64 3.23 -4.52 8.67
CA ILE A 64 4.03 -3.62 9.50
C ILE A 64 5.50 -3.86 9.16
N PRO A 65 6.20 -2.89 8.55
CA PRO A 65 7.63 -3.01 8.32
C PRO A 65 8.40 -3.13 9.66
N PRO A 66 9.45 -3.96 9.72
CA PRO A 66 10.13 -4.27 10.98
C PRO A 66 10.87 -3.08 11.61
N ASN A 67 11.24 -2.05 10.84
CA ASN A 67 12.03 -0.92 11.32
C ASN A 67 11.21 0.37 11.53
N GLY A 68 9.88 0.26 11.57
CA GLY A 68 9.01 1.45 11.62
C GLY A 68 8.99 2.24 10.30
N ASP A 69 9.48 1.62 9.22
CA ASP A 69 9.37 2.17 7.87
C ASP A 69 7.90 2.31 7.45
N TYR A 70 7.65 3.15 6.45
CA TYR A 70 6.33 3.32 5.86
C TYR A 70 6.44 3.44 4.35
N GLN A 71 5.39 3.01 3.67
CA GLN A 71 5.22 3.18 2.25
C GLN A 71 4.99 4.67 1.93
N ASN A 72 5.82 5.21 1.04
CA ASN A 72 5.69 6.58 0.52
C ASN A 72 5.76 6.62 -1.01
N PHE A 73 5.64 5.45 -1.62
CA PHE A 73 5.73 5.11 -3.04
C PHE A 73 7.02 5.53 -3.73
N GLY A 74 7.50 6.76 -3.60
CA GLY A 74 8.80 7.20 -4.13
C GLY A 74 9.37 8.47 -3.52
N ILE A 75 8.76 9.04 -2.47
CA ILE A 75 9.28 10.26 -1.83
C ILE A 75 10.68 10.02 -1.26
N MET A 76 10.90 8.94 -0.52
CA MET A 76 12.22 8.62 0.04
C MET A 76 13.24 8.35 -1.07
N ALA A 77 12.88 7.54 -2.07
CA ALA A 77 13.77 7.24 -3.19
C ALA A 77 14.18 8.51 -3.96
N ALA A 78 13.24 9.43 -4.22
CA ALA A 78 13.54 10.70 -4.86
C ALA A 78 14.50 11.56 -4.03
N ILE A 79 14.28 11.65 -2.72
CA ILE A 79 15.17 12.38 -1.79
C ILE A 79 16.56 11.75 -1.76
N ASP A 80 16.66 10.42 -1.74
CA ASP A 80 17.93 9.70 -1.76
C ASP A 80 18.72 9.98 -3.04
N HIS A 81 18.06 10.00 -4.21
CA HIS A 81 18.70 10.39 -5.47
C HIS A 81 19.23 11.83 -5.44
N ILE A 82 18.47 12.77 -4.86
CA ILE A 82 18.91 14.16 -4.70
C ILE A 82 20.13 14.23 -3.77
N ASN A 83 20.08 13.56 -2.62
CA ASN A 83 21.13 13.58 -1.61
C ASN A 83 22.42 12.91 -2.12
N ALA A 84 22.32 11.77 -2.80
CA ALA A 84 23.45 11.10 -3.41
C ALA A 84 24.17 11.99 -4.43
N LEU A 85 23.43 12.70 -5.29
CA LEU A 85 24.04 13.59 -6.27
C LEU A 85 24.64 14.85 -5.63
N LYS A 86 24.02 15.39 -4.58
CA LYS A 86 24.60 16.49 -3.79
C LYS A 86 25.89 16.07 -3.09
N ASP A 87 25.92 14.88 -2.51
CA ASP A 87 27.12 14.35 -1.86
C ASP A 87 28.25 14.08 -2.86
N LEU A 88 27.92 13.57 -4.05
CA LEU A 88 28.87 13.43 -5.15
C LEU A 88 29.52 14.77 -5.53
N VAL A 89 28.72 15.83 -5.69
CA VAL A 89 29.24 17.17 -6.01
C VAL A 89 30.09 17.73 -4.87
N LYS A 90 29.70 17.49 -3.61
CA LYS A 90 30.47 17.88 -2.44
C LYS A 90 31.84 17.18 -2.38
N CYS A 91 31.87 15.88 -2.64
CA CYS A 91 33.10 15.09 -2.67
C CYS A 91 33.98 15.40 -3.89
N PHE A 92 33.36 15.80 -5.01
CA PHE A 92 34.05 16.09 -6.27
C PHE A 92 33.60 17.45 -6.85
N PRO A 93 34.13 18.58 -6.33
CA PRO A 93 33.68 19.91 -6.71
C PRO A 93 33.76 20.24 -8.20
N LYS A 94 34.63 19.56 -8.95
CA LYS A 94 34.71 19.67 -10.42
C LYS A 94 33.43 19.28 -11.17
N PHE A 95 32.50 18.58 -10.51
CA PHE A 95 31.19 18.22 -11.08
C PHE A 95 30.10 19.25 -10.77
N ALA A 96 30.40 20.31 -10.00
CA ALA A 96 29.42 21.29 -9.56
C ALA A 96 28.70 22.00 -10.73
N ASP A 97 29.41 22.27 -11.82
CA ASP A 97 28.88 22.99 -12.98
C ASP A 97 28.32 22.06 -14.08
N LEU A 98 28.40 20.74 -13.90
CA LEU A 98 27.82 19.80 -14.86
C LEU A 98 26.29 19.82 -14.77
N PRO A 99 25.55 19.59 -15.87
CA PRO A 99 24.10 19.44 -15.84
C PRO A 99 23.64 18.22 -15.02
N LYS A 100 22.59 18.39 -14.21
CA LYS A 100 21.94 17.34 -13.41
C LYS A 100 20.69 16.88 -14.17
N ILE A 101 20.83 15.78 -14.91
CA ILE A 101 19.75 15.19 -15.68
C ILE A 101 19.28 13.92 -14.98
N TYR A 102 17.97 13.82 -14.72
CA TYR A 102 17.34 12.63 -14.13
C TYR A 102 16.51 11.92 -15.19
N GLY A 103 16.71 10.63 -15.37
CA GLY A 103 15.96 9.88 -16.36
C GLY A 103 15.68 8.45 -15.93
N GLY A 104 14.55 7.92 -16.40
CA GLY A 104 14.13 6.57 -16.08
C GLY A 104 12.88 6.12 -16.81
N GLY A 105 12.67 4.81 -16.85
CA GLY A 105 11.48 4.18 -17.39
C GLY A 105 10.49 3.78 -16.29
N SER A 106 9.18 3.82 -16.58
CA SER A 106 8.13 3.40 -15.66
C SER A 106 8.27 4.08 -14.29
N TYR A 107 8.48 3.33 -13.22
CA TYR A 107 8.75 3.87 -11.89
C TYR A 107 9.93 4.86 -11.84
N GLY A 108 11.00 4.63 -12.62
CA GLY A 108 12.12 5.57 -12.70
C GLY A 108 11.77 6.90 -13.37
N GLY A 109 10.83 6.88 -14.32
CA GLY A 109 10.29 8.10 -14.94
C GLY A 109 9.47 8.91 -13.95
N TYR A 110 8.61 8.23 -13.18
CA TYR A 110 7.90 8.81 -12.04
C TYR A 110 8.87 9.44 -11.02
N LEU A 111 9.93 8.73 -10.62
CA LEU A 111 10.94 9.28 -9.71
C LEU A 111 11.64 10.51 -10.29
N SER A 112 11.99 10.48 -11.57
CA SER A 112 12.67 11.62 -12.24
C SER A 112 11.79 12.87 -12.25
N LEU A 113 10.49 12.72 -12.53
CA LEU A 113 9.50 13.80 -12.43
C LEU A 113 9.29 14.27 -10.99
N LEU A 114 9.26 13.36 -10.02
CA LEU A 114 9.11 13.69 -8.60
C LEU A 114 10.32 14.47 -8.07
N ILE A 115 11.53 14.07 -8.44
CA ILE A 115 12.78 14.78 -8.11
C ILE A 115 12.72 16.22 -8.62
N ALA A 116 12.30 16.43 -9.87
CA ALA A 116 12.14 17.77 -10.45
C ALA A 116 11.09 18.63 -9.72
N LYS A 117 10.07 18.02 -9.10
CA LYS A 117 9.10 18.73 -8.26
C LYS A 117 9.66 19.06 -6.88
N ILE A 118 10.45 18.17 -6.27
CA ILE A 118 11.00 18.34 -4.92
C ILE A 118 12.17 19.34 -4.91
N ALA A 119 13.08 19.27 -5.88
CA ALA A 119 14.28 20.09 -5.96
C ALA A 119 14.46 20.73 -7.35
N PRO A 120 13.53 21.56 -7.83
CA PRO A 120 13.55 22.10 -9.20
C PRO A 120 14.81 22.92 -9.52
N TRP A 121 15.44 23.52 -8.52
CA TRP A 121 16.70 24.28 -8.68
C TRP A 121 17.96 23.39 -8.80
N TYR A 122 17.82 22.07 -8.64
CA TYR A 122 18.92 21.10 -8.73
C TYR A 122 18.70 20.10 -9.87
N VAL A 123 17.83 20.42 -10.82
CA VAL A 123 17.48 19.60 -11.98
C VAL A 123 17.54 20.47 -13.23
N ASP A 124 18.43 20.11 -14.16
CA ASP A 124 18.58 20.79 -15.44
C ASP A 124 17.74 20.13 -16.55
N GLY A 125 17.35 18.86 -16.36
CA GLY A 125 16.52 18.15 -17.32
C GLY A 125 15.94 16.84 -16.77
N VAL A 126 14.80 16.44 -17.33
CA VAL A 126 14.15 15.16 -17.05
C VAL A 126 13.94 14.38 -18.36
N ILE A 127 14.29 13.10 -18.35
CA ILE A 127 13.96 12.15 -19.42
C ILE A 127 13.02 11.09 -18.85
N ASP A 128 11.72 11.28 -19.05
CA ASP A 128 10.69 10.32 -18.67
C ASP A 128 10.40 9.36 -19.84
N ASN A 129 10.44 8.06 -19.56
CA ASN A 129 9.91 7.03 -20.45
C ASN A 129 8.78 6.26 -19.76
N SER A 130 7.54 6.51 -20.17
CA SER A 130 6.36 5.76 -19.70
C SER A 130 6.15 5.80 -18.17
N GLY A 131 6.58 6.88 -17.51
CA GLY A 131 6.30 7.12 -16.11
C GLY A 131 4.84 7.48 -15.86
N SER A 132 4.42 7.38 -14.59
CA SER A 132 3.08 7.79 -14.18
C SER A 132 2.94 9.32 -14.25
N ALA A 133 2.10 9.81 -15.16
CA ALA A 133 1.83 11.24 -15.31
C ALA A 133 1.13 11.87 -14.08
N LEU A 134 0.37 11.07 -13.33
CA LEU A 134 -0.29 11.45 -12.08
C LEU A 134 0.36 10.74 -10.88
N PRO A 135 0.45 11.39 -9.71
CA PRO A 135 0.88 10.73 -8.49
C PRO A 135 -0.05 9.54 -8.19
N PRO A 136 0.48 8.33 -7.95
CA PRO A 136 -0.36 7.18 -7.67
C PRO A 136 -0.78 7.21 -6.20
N LEU A 137 -1.84 7.96 -5.95
CA LEU A 137 -2.35 8.26 -4.62
C LEU A 137 -2.68 7.02 -3.79
N ASN A 138 -3.08 5.91 -4.42
CA ASN A 138 -3.35 4.65 -3.73
C ASN A 138 -2.16 4.17 -2.88
N TYR A 139 -0.93 4.37 -3.35
CA TYR A 139 0.27 3.96 -2.63
C TYR A 139 0.81 5.04 -1.70
N ILE A 140 0.37 6.29 -1.87
CA ILE A 140 0.77 7.39 -1.00
C ILE A 140 -0.15 7.46 0.21
N LEU A 141 -1.47 7.48 -0.03
CA LEU A 141 -2.51 7.64 0.97
C LEU A 141 -3.02 6.29 1.51
N GLY A 142 -2.81 5.19 0.80
CA GLY A 142 -3.10 3.84 1.30
C GLY A 142 -4.58 3.64 1.61
N ARG A 143 -4.88 3.35 2.88
CA ARG A 143 -6.24 3.07 3.39
C ARG A 143 -7.17 4.29 3.40
N GLU A 144 -6.63 5.51 3.42
CA GLU A 144 -7.44 6.74 3.41
C GLU A 144 -8.12 6.99 2.06
N MET A 145 -7.68 6.33 0.99
CA MET A 145 -8.32 6.45 -0.32
C MET A 145 -9.66 5.72 -0.33
N GLU A 146 -10.74 6.46 -0.56
CA GLU A 146 -12.03 5.87 -0.90
C GLU A 146 -11.85 4.92 -2.10
N HIS A 147 -12.23 3.65 -1.93
CA HIS A 147 -12.04 2.58 -2.92
C HIS A 147 -10.59 2.17 -3.18
N SER A 148 -9.70 2.30 -2.19
CA SER A 148 -8.35 1.74 -2.27
C SER A 148 -8.39 0.25 -2.59
N TYR A 149 -7.64 -0.16 -3.62
CA TYR A 149 -7.51 -1.56 -4.03
C TYR A 149 -6.46 -2.33 -3.20
N GLY A 150 -5.84 -1.68 -2.21
CA GLY A 150 -4.70 -2.19 -1.46
C GLY A 150 -3.40 -2.20 -2.28
N ASP A 151 -2.30 -2.54 -1.62
CA ASP A 151 -1.00 -2.73 -2.26
C ASP A 151 -0.92 -4.09 -2.97
N TYR A 152 -1.62 -5.08 -2.41
CA TYR A 152 -1.63 -6.46 -2.86
C TYR A 152 -2.92 -7.14 -2.40
N TYR A 153 -3.38 -8.18 -3.09
CA TYR A 153 -4.48 -9.01 -2.60
C TYR A 153 -4.21 -10.49 -2.85
N GLU A 154 -4.69 -11.32 -1.93
CA GLU A 154 -4.81 -12.77 -2.11
C GLU A 154 -6.27 -13.14 -2.30
N ASP A 155 -6.55 -13.92 -3.34
CA ASP A 155 -7.91 -14.32 -3.69
C ASP A 155 -8.12 -15.80 -3.40
N PHE A 156 -9.13 -16.11 -2.59
CA PHE A 156 -9.52 -17.45 -2.18
C PHE A 156 -10.93 -17.78 -2.71
N PRO A 157 -11.40 -19.04 -2.63
CA PRO A 157 -12.73 -19.40 -3.14
C PRO A 157 -13.90 -18.65 -2.48
N HIS A 158 -13.76 -18.24 -1.23
CA HIS A 158 -14.88 -17.67 -0.43
C HIS A 158 -14.56 -16.30 0.17
N ASN A 159 -13.32 -15.85 0.06
CA ASN A 159 -12.87 -14.57 0.55
C ASN A 159 -11.71 -14.04 -0.29
N ARG A 160 -11.43 -12.76 -0.11
CA ARG A 160 -10.25 -12.05 -0.56
C ARG A 160 -9.64 -11.37 0.64
N ILE A 161 -8.31 -11.31 0.69
CA ILE A 161 -7.58 -10.52 1.67
C ILE A 161 -6.89 -9.39 0.93
N ILE A 162 -7.24 -8.16 1.27
CA ILE A 162 -6.64 -6.94 0.73
C ILE A 162 -5.56 -6.49 1.70
N PHE A 163 -4.31 -6.47 1.23
CA PHE A 163 -3.16 -6.11 2.02
C PHE A 163 -2.80 -4.65 1.83
N PHE A 164 -2.49 -4.00 2.93
CA PHE A 164 -2.02 -2.62 2.97
C PHE A 164 -0.69 -2.54 3.67
N LEU A 165 0.20 -1.68 3.19
CA LEU A 165 1.37 -1.24 3.92
C LEU A 165 1.02 0.02 4.71
N LYS A 166 1.64 0.17 5.87
CA LYS A 166 1.56 1.42 6.62
C LYS A 166 2.11 2.56 5.75
N THR A 167 1.34 3.63 5.56
CA THR A 167 1.80 4.85 4.87
C THR A 167 2.18 5.94 5.88
N HIS A 168 2.66 7.10 5.42
CA HIS A 168 2.86 8.23 6.33
C HIS A 168 1.54 8.71 6.96
N TRP A 169 0.44 8.56 6.22
CA TRP A 169 -0.85 9.16 6.53
C TRP A 169 -1.79 8.21 7.28
N THR A 170 -1.36 6.96 7.50
CA THR A 170 -2.12 5.86 8.13
C THR A 170 -1.24 5.15 9.15
#